data_AF-A0A419ZSQ8-F1
#
_entry.id   AF-A0A419ZSQ8-F1
#
_cell.length_a   1.000
_cell.length_b   1.000
_cell.length_c   1.000
_cell.angle_alpha   90.00
_cell.angle_beta   90.00
_cell.angle_gamma   90.00
#
_symmetry.space_group_name_H-M   'P 1'
#
loop_
_entity.id
_entity.type
_entity.pdbx_description
1 polymer ?
#
loop_
_entity_poly.entity_id
_entity_poly.type
_entity_poly.pdbx_seq_one_letter_code
_entity_poly.pdbx_strand_id
1 'polypeptide(L)' 'MSGHGPIQSQHSKVMNEVAELLDRAFSGYGFTLMVFDFEVITGGYMNYISNANRADMVVAMKEFIAAEEGCAHEPPGAVQ' A
#
# COMPACT_ATOMS: atom_id res chain seq x y z
N MET A 1 -8.04 14.11 10.74
CA MET A 1 -8.54 13.45 9.52
C MET A 1 -7.39 13.36 8.55
N SER A 2 -6.88 12.14 8.30
CA SER A 2 -5.84 11.95 7.29
C SER A 2 -6.48 12.17 5.92
N GLY A 3 -5.97 13.15 5.17
CA GLY A 3 -6.43 13.43 3.83
C GLY A 3 -5.87 12.39 2.87
N HIS A 4 -6.75 11.70 2.14
CA HIS A 4 -6.36 10.97 0.94
C HIS A 4 -6.82 11.78 -0.26
N GLY A 5 -5.89 12.19 -1.11
CA GLY A 5 -6.17 12.96 -2.31
C GLY A 5 -5.19 12.62 -3.42
N PRO A 6 -5.19 13.40 -4.52
CA PRO A 6 -4.22 13.22 -5.60
C PRO A 6 -2.79 13.24 -5.04
N ILE A 7 -1.91 12.40 -5.58
CA ILE A 7 -0.49 12.39 -5.20
C ILE A 7 0.03 13.83 -5.24
N GLN A 8 0.64 14.29 -4.14
CA GLN A 8 1.21 15.62 -4.06
C GLN A 8 2.24 15.80 -5.17
N SER A 9 2.23 16.96 -5.82
CA SER A 9 3.05 17.25 -7.01
C SER A 9 4.54 16.96 -6.79
N GLN A 10 5.04 17.18 -5.56
CA GLN A 10 6.43 16.89 -5.18
C GLN A 10 6.80 15.40 -5.25
N HIS A 11 5.83 14.49 -5.09
CA HIS A 11 6.06 13.05 -5.11
C HIS A 11 5.61 12.39 -6.41
N SER A 12 4.72 13.03 -7.18
CA SER A 12 4.09 12.44 -8.37
C SER A 12 5.09 11.87 -9.39
N LYS A 13 6.16 12.61 -9.72
CA LYS A 13 7.14 12.14 -10.71
C LYS A 13 7.85 10.85 -10.25
N VAL A 14 8.43 10.86 -9.05
CA VAL A 14 9.17 9.72 -8.50
C VAL A 14 8.24 8.52 -8.27
N MET A 15 7.03 8.77 -7.76
CA MET A 15 6.08 7.69 -7.51
C MET A 15 5.62 7.00 -8.80
N ASN A 16 5.43 7.74 -9.89
CA ASN A 16 5.11 7.13 -11.19
C ASN A 16 6.29 6.33 -11.74
N GLU A 17 7.51 6.86 -11.69
CA GLU A 17 8.72 6.13 -12.13
C GLU A 17 8.92 4.81 -11.36
N VAL A 18 8.70 4.83 -10.03
CA VAL A 18 8.78 3.63 -9.21
C VAL A 18 7.63 2.67 -9.51
N ALA A 19 6.40 3.17 -9.69
CA ALA A 19 5.26 2.31 -10.01
C ALA A 19 5.46 1.57 -11.33
N GLU A 20 6.00 2.23 -12.36
CA GLU A 20 6.34 1.58 -13.63
C GLU A 20 7.41 0.49 -13.47
N LEU A 21 8.39 0.70 -12.59
CA LEU A 21 9.39 -0.31 -12.27
C LEU A 21 8.76 -1.52 -11.56
N LEU A 22 7.91 -1.27 -10.56
CA LEU A 22 7.22 -2.31 -9.80
C LEU A 22 6.29 -3.12 -10.71
N ASP A 23 5.57 -2.47 -11.62
CA ASP A 23 4.66 -3.15 -12.56
C ASP A 23 5.40 -4.11 -13.49
N ARG A 24 6.61 -3.73 -13.94
CA ARG A 24 7.49 -4.64 -14.72
C ARG A 24 8.05 -5.77 -13.87
N ALA A 25 8.48 -5.48 -12.65
CA ALA A 25 9.14 -6.46 -11.78
C ALA A 25 8.15 -7.52 -11.23
N PHE A 26 6.92 -7.10 -10.93
CA PHE A 26 5.88 -7.91 -10.32
C PHE A 26 4.73 -8.20 -11.30
N SER A 27 5.06 -8.39 -12.58
CA SER A 27 4.07 -8.69 -13.61
C SER A 27 3.20 -9.89 -13.21
N GLY A 28 1.87 -9.70 -13.22
CA GLY A 28 0.89 -10.69 -12.78
C GLY A 28 0.48 -10.61 -11.30
N TYR A 29 1.08 -9.70 -10.52
CA TYR A 29 0.74 -9.47 -9.12
C TYR A 29 0.20 -8.05 -8.89
N GLY A 30 -0.63 -7.90 -7.84
CA GLY A 30 -1.07 -6.61 -7.35
C GLY A 30 -0.04 -6.01 -6.38
N PHE A 31 0.21 -4.71 -6.49
CA PHE A 31 1.05 -3.96 -5.55
C PHE A 31 0.42 -2.62 -5.17
N THR A 32 0.83 -2.11 -4.01
CA THR A 32 0.54 -0.76 -3.55
C THR A 32 1.80 -0.15 -2.95
N LEU A 33 2.16 1.04 -3.42
CA LEU A 33 3.22 1.86 -2.84
C LEU A 33 2.57 2.96 -2.00
N MET A 34 2.92 3.01 -0.72
CA MET A 34 2.48 4.03 0.22
C MET A 34 3.68 4.88 0.64
N VAL A 35 3.55 6.20 0.51
CA VAL A 35 4.58 7.17 0.89
C VAL A 35 3.94 8.16 1.84
N PHE A 36 4.47 8.21 3.06
CA PHE A 36 4.00 9.07 4.14
C PHE A 36 5.19 9.72 4.83
N ASP A 37 4.97 10.88 5.44
CA ASP A 37 5.99 11.59 6.19
C ASP A 37 6.33 10.81 7.48
N PHE A 38 7.62 10.63 7.73
CA PHE A 38 8.08 10.16 9.02
C PHE A 38 7.73 11.19 10.12
N GLU A 39 7.53 10.71 11.35
CA GLU A 39 7.27 11.53 12.55
C GLU A 39 5.92 12.29 12.58
N VAL A 40 5.13 12.28 11.50
CA VAL A 40 3.76 12.82 11.49
C VAL A 40 2.76 11.71 11.82
N ILE A 41 2.69 11.36 13.11
CA ILE A 41 1.90 10.20 13.61
C ILE A 41 0.39 10.37 13.38
N THR A 42 -0.12 11.60 13.37
CA THR A 42 -1.56 11.89 13.16
C THR A 42 -1.76 13.14 12.32
N GLY A 43 -2.59 13.02 11.27
CA GLY A 43 -2.93 14.13 10.38
C GLY A 43 -1.96 14.38 9.23
N GLY A 44 -0.95 13.51 9.06
CA GLY A 44 -0.05 13.55 7.91
C GLY A 44 -0.75 13.21 6.59
N TYR A 45 -0.10 13.58 5.49
CA TYR A 45 -0.57 13.25 4.15
C TYR A 45 0.01 11.91 3.72
N MET A 46 -0.85 11.00 3.27
CA MET A 46 -0.44 9.69 2.79
C MET A 46 -0.67 9.62 1.30
N ASN A 47 0.41 9.69 0.53
CA ASN A 47 0.39 9.46 -0.91
C ASN A 47 0.37 7.95 -1.16
N TYR A 48 -0.44 7.50 -2.11
CA TYR A 48 -0.41 6.11 -2.54
C TYR A 48 -0.59 5.98 -4.05
N ILE A 49 -0.01 4.91 -4.61
CA ILE A 49 -0.20 4.47 -6.00
C ILE A 49 -0.29 2.94 -6.01
N SER A 50 -1.18 2.38 -6.83
CA SER A 50 -1.42 0.95 -6.90
C SER A 50 -1.82 0.54 -8.31
N ASN A 51 -1.43 -0.66 -8.74
CA ASN A 51 -1.92 -1.31 -9.96
C ASN A 51 -3.12 -2.25 -9.69
N ALA A 52 -3.48 -2.46 -8.41
CA ALA A 52 -4.53 -3.38 -7.99
C ALA A 52 -5.89 -2.67 -7.90
N ASN A 53 -6.97 -3.47 -7.93
CA ASN A 53 -8.28 -2.94 -7.57
C ASN A 53 -8.26 -2.48 -6.11
N ARG A 54 -8.87 -1.32 -5.84
CA ARG A 54 -8.97 -0.75 -4.50
C ARG A 54 -9.57 -1.75 -3.49
N ALA A 55 -10.51 -2.59 -3.91
CA ALA A 55 -11.12 -3.60 -3.03
C ALA A 55 -10.07 -4.64 -2.56
N ASP A 56 -9.31 -5.19 -3.50
CA ASP A 56 -8.27 -6.20 -3.23
C ASP A 56 -7.16 -5.62 -2.35
N MET A 57 -6.73 -4.38 -2.66
CA MET A 57 -5.77 -3.64 -1.83
C MET A 57 -6.26 -3.49 -0.38
N VAL A 58 -7.53 -3.10 -0.18
CA VAL A 58 -8.08 -2.91 1.17
C VAL A 58 -8.15 -4.23 1.94
N VAL A 59 -8.47 -5.34 1.26
CA VAL A 59 -8.44 -6.68 1.87
C VAL A 59 -7.03 -7.03 2.30
N ALA A 60 -6.06 -6.94 1.38
CA ALA A 60 -4.65 -7.24 1.67
C ALA A 60 -4.09 -6.39 2.83
N MET A 61 -4.42 -5.10 2.89
CA MET A 61 -4.01 -4.23 3.99
C MET A 61 -4.64 -4.65 5.34
N LYS A 62 -5.91 -5.06 5.35
CA LYS A 62 -6.57 -5.53 6.58
C LYS A 62 -5.94 -6.82 7.09
N GLU A 63 -5.62 -7.74 6.20
CA GLU A 63 -4.93 -8.98 6.54
C GLU A 63 -3.53 -8.70 7.08
N PHE A 64 -2.78 -7.81 6.43
CA PHE A 64 -1.47 -7.36 6.92
C PHE A 64 -1.55 -6.72 8.32
N ILE A 65 -2.47 -5.77 8.53
CA ILE A 65 -2.66 -5.12 9.83
C ILE A 65 -3.03 -6.16 10.89
N ALA A 66 -3.97 -7.07 10.58
CA ALA A 66 -4.34 -8.14 11.50
C ALA A 66 -3.13 -9.01 11.87
N ALA A 67 -2.26 -9.33 10.91
CA ALA A 67 -1.03 -10.09 11.17
C ALA A 67 -0.07 -9.37 12.10
N GLU A 68 0.21 -8.09 11.84
CA GLU A 68 1.13 -7.28 12.66
C GLU A 68 0.58 -7.01 14.07
N GLU A 69 -0.75 -6.92 14.23
CA GLU A 69 -1.40 -6.76 15.52
C GLU A 69 -1.58 -8.09 16.29
N GLY A 70 -1.14 -9.23 15.72
CA GLY A 70 -1.32 -10.56 16.32
C GLY A 70 -2.76 -11.07 16.28
N CYS A 71 -3.61 -10.47 15.45
CA CYS A 71 -5.02 -10.80 15.22
C CYS A 71 -5.24 -11.64 13.95
N ALA A 72 -4.19 -12.04 13.22
CA ALA A 72 -4.35 -12.78 11.97
C ALA A 72 -4.95 -14.17 12.19
N HIS A 73 -5.90 -14.51 11.31
CA HIS A 73 -6.32 -15.89 11.11
C HIS A 73 -5.27 -16.60 10.26
N GLU A 74 -4.97 -17.86 10.54
CA GLU A 74 -4.02 -18.63 9.72
C GLU A 74 -4.47 -18.62 8.25
N PRO A 75 -3.58 -18.31 7.29
CA PRO A 75 -3.92 -18.36 5.89
C PRO A 75 -4.26 -19.81 5.51
N PRO A 76 -5.30 -20.05 4.67
CA PRO A 76 -5.63 -21.39 4.23
C PRO A 76 -4.44 -21.98 3.42
N GLY A 77 -3.74 -22.95 4.01
CA GLY A 77 -2.65 -23.68 3.34
C GLY A 77 -1.26 -23.57 3.97
N ALA A 78 -1.10 -22.90 5.10
CA ALA A 78 0.13 -23.01 5.90
C ALA A 78 0.18 -24.39 6.59
N VAL A 79 0.55 -25.43 5.85
CA VAL A 79 0.96 -26.72 6.42
C VAL A 79 2.42 -26.59 6.85
N GLN A 80 2.68 -26.93 8.11
CA GLN A 80 4.00 -26.90 8.76
C GLN A 80 5.06 -27.72 8.01
#